data_AF-A0A7V9RQI4-F1
#
_entry.id   AF-A0A7V9RQI4-F1
#
_cell.length_a   1.000
_cell.length_b   1.000
_cell.length_c   1.000
_cell.angle_alpha   90.00
_cell.angle_beta   90.00
_cell.angle_gamma   90.00
#
_symmetry.space_group_name_H-M   'P 1'
#
loop_
_entity.id
_entity.type
_entity.pdbx_description
1 polymer ?
#
loop_
_entity_poly.entity_id
_entity_poly.type
_entity_poly.pdbx_seq_one_letter_code
_entity_poly.pdbx_strand_id
1 'polypeptide(L)'
;AMLAQLTGRARRAADPLDGPLALLTAAVAALSVLTFLDGAGGVGGEVPGGVRDACLELRLPDWKLRRRSWPPHPRCRCGAARQARAG
;
A
#
# COMPACT_ATOMS: atom_id res chain seq x y z
N ALA A 1 -21.75 3.69 -20.27
CA ALA A 1 -20.58 2.91 -19.79
C ALA A 1 -20.58 2.71 -18.26
N MET A 2 -20.92 3.72 -17.45
CA MET A 2 -20.88 3.66 -15.97
C MET A 2 -21.84 2.62 -15.33
N LEU A 3 -23.02 2.38 -15.93
CA LEU A 3 -23.98 1.38 -15.43
C LEU A 3 -23.53 -0.08 -15.62
N ALA A 4 -22.77 -0.38 -16.68
CA ALA A 4 -22.25 -1.73 -16.94
C ALA A 4 -21.19 -2.15 -15.91
N GLN A 5 -20.50 -1.19 -15.28
CA GLN A 5 -19.52 -1.45 -14.23
C GLN A 5 -20.15 -1.82 -12.87
N LEU A 6 -21.44 -1.51 -12.69
CA LEU A 6 -22.19 -1.82 -11.47
C LEU A 6 -22.85 -3.20 -11.54
N THR A 7 -23.27 -3.65 -12.72
CA THR A 7 -23.93 -4.97 -12.91
C THR A 7 -22.93 -6.12 -13.12
N GLY A 8 -21.72 -5.85 -13.60
CA GLY A 8 -20.66 -6.86 -13.77
C GLY A 8 -19.97 -7.31 -12.47
N ARG A 9 -20.22 -6.64 -11.34
CA ARG A 9 -19.80 -7.06 -9.99
C ARG A 9 -20.78 -8.06 -9.36
N ALA A 10 -21.40 -8.92 -10.18
CA ALA A 10 -22.04 -10.12 -9.65
C ALA A 10 -20.94 -10.90 -8.92
N ARG A 11 -21.01 -10.83 -7.59
CA ARG A 11 -20.06 -11.37 -6.63
C ARG A 11 -19.58 -12.74 -7.10
N ARG A 12 -18.35 -12.82 -7.62
CA ARG A 12 -17.56 -14.05 -7.45
C ARG A 12 -17.67 -14.29 -5.95
N ALA A 13 -18.21 -15.42 -5.53
CA ALA A 13 -18.27 -15.78 -4.14
C ALA A 13 -16.81 -15.73 -3.66
N ALA A 14 -16.43 -14.60 -3.08
CA ALA A 14 -15.15 -14.43 -2.45
C ALA A 14 -15.16 -15.49 -1.36
N ASP A 15 -14.08 -16.27 -1.28
CA ASP A 15 -13.93 -17.20 -0.16
C ASP A 15 -14.23 -16.40 1.12
N PRO A 16 -14.98 -16.91 2.10
CA PRO A 16 -15.20 -16.20 3.37
C PRO A 16 -13.91 -15.62 3.97
N LEU A 17 -12.74 -16.20 3.65
CA LEU A 17 -11.42 -15.69 4.00
C LEU A 17 -10.97 -14.44 3.21
N ASP A 18 -11.42 -14.26 1.97
CA ASP A 18 -11.10 -13.12 1.10
C ASP A 18 -11.72 -11.80 1.60
N GLY A 19 -12.90 -11.86 2.24
CA GLY A 19 -13.58 -10.67 2.78
C GLY A 19 -12.76 -9.95 3.86
N PRO A 20 -12.39 -10.63 4.96
CA PRO A 20 -11.50 -10.09 6.00
C PRO A 20 -10.13 -9.69 5.44
N LEU A 21 -9.54 -10.49 4.55
CA LEU A 21 -8.26 -10.16 3.93
C LEU A 21 -8.34 -8.88 3.10
N ALA A 22 -9.38 -8.73 2.27
CA ALA A 22 -9.60 -7.54 1.47
C ALA A 22 -9.84 -6.30 2.34
N LEU A 23 -10.64 -6.42 3.40
CA LEU A 23 -10.90 -5.33 4.33
C LEU A 23 -9.62 -4.87 5.05
N LEU A 24 -8.85 -5.82 5.59
CA LEU A 24 -7.58 -5.51 6.27
C LEU A 24 -6.57 -4.89 5.31
N THR A 25 -6.49 -5.39 4.07
CA THR A 25 -5.63 -4.82 3.03
C THR A 25 -6.04 -3.38 2.72
N ALA A 26 -7.34 -3.12 2.55
CA ALA A 26 -7.86 -1.78 2.29
C ALA A 26 -7.61 -0.83 3.48
N ALA A 27 -7.78 -1.31 4.72
CA ALA A 27 -7.52 -0.53 5.93
C ALA A 27 -6.03 -0.16 6.06
N VAL A 28 -5.12 -1.11 5.84
CA VAL A 28 -3.66 -0.86 5.86
C VAL A 28 -3.27 0.13 4.75
N ALA A 29 -3.86 0.02 3.55
CA ALA A 29 -3.61 0.96 2.47
C ALA A 29 -4.10 2.37 2.80
N ALA A 30 -5.31 2.51 3.36
CA ALA A 30 -5.85 3.80 3.79
C ALA A 30 -4.98 4.44 4.88
N LEU A 31 -4.58 3.68 5.90
CA LEU A 31 -3.67 4.15 6.95
C LEU A 31 -2.31 4.57 6.40
N SER A 32 -1.78 3.82 5.43
CA SER A 32 -0.54 4.16 4.72
C SER A 32 -0.64 5.52 4.00
N VAL A 33 -1.78 5.81 3.38
CA VAL A 33 -2.02 7.11 2.73
C VAL A 33 -2.11 8.23 3.77
N LEU A 34 -2.89 8.03 4.84
CA LEU A 34 -3.05 9.04 5.88
C LEU A 34 -1.73 9.37 6.56
N THR A 35 -0.98 8.35 6.98
CA THR A 35 0.36 8.55 7.59
C THR A 35 1.35 9.24 6.67
N PHE A 36 1.27 8.99 5.36
CA PHE A 36 2.07 9.72 4.37
C PHE A 36 1.66 11.21 4.29
N LEU A 37 0.36 11.50 4.28
CA LEU A 37 -0.17 12.87 4.20
C LEU A 37 0.12 13.66 5.49
N ASP A 38 -0.05 13.04 6.66
CA ASP A 38 0.22 13.65 7.96
C ASP A 38 1.71 14.01 8.10
N GLY A 39 2.61 13.12 7.67
CA GLY A 39 4.05 13.39 7.65
C GLY A 39 4.49 14.39 6.56
N ALA A 40 3.70 14.59 5.51
CA ALA A 40 3.98 15.59 4.48
C ALA A 40 3.57 17.03 4.87
N GLY A 41 2.67 17.17 5.86
CA GLY A 41 2.20 18.46 6.38
C GLY A 41 3.00 19.00 7.57
N GLY A 42 3.85 18.17 8.20
CA GLY A 42 4.68 18.56 9.34
C GLY A 42 6.06 19.05 8.93
N VAL A 43 6.39 20.30 9.26
CA VAL A 43 7.77 20.82 9.20
C VAL A 43 8.65 19.93 10.08
N GLY A 44 9.44 19.05 9.46
CA GLY A 44 10.38 18.15 10.16
C GLY A 44 9.81 16.84 10.71
N GLY A 45 8.61 16.43 10.30
CA GLY A 45 8.03 15.14 10.73
C GLY A 45 8.52 13.97 9.89
N GLU A 46 9.42 13.15 10.43
CA GLU A 46 9.81 11.87 9.85
C GLU A 46 8.55 11.03 9.56
N VAL A 47 8.25 10.77 8.29
CA VAL A 47 7.19 9.80 7.92
C VAL A 47 7.59 8.48 8.57
N PRO A 48 6.75 7.84 9.40
CA PRO A 48 7.10 6.55 10.00
C PRO A 48 7.61 5.64 8.89
N GLY A 49 8.89 5.25 8.97
CA GLY A 49 9.67 4.64 7.87
C GLY A 49 9.15 3.31 7.31
N GLY A 50 7.94 2.91 7.71
CA GLY A 50 7.24 1.72 7.26
C GLY A 50 6.59 1.84 5.88
N VAL A 51 6.15 3.03 5.46
CA VAL A 51 5.19 3.16 4.32
C VAL A 51 5.85 3.51 2.98
N ARG A 52 6.98 4.22 2.96
CA ARG A 52 7.69 4.58 1.73
C ARG A 52 8.62 3.45 1.25
N ASP A 53 8.86 3.40 -0.05
CA ASP A 53 9.82 2.50 -0.72
C ASP A 53 9.71 1.03 -0.31
N ALA A 54 8.48 0.59 -0.01
CA ALA A 54 8.20 -0.76 0.43
C ALA A 54 6.81 -1.22 0.02
N CYS A 55 6.67 -2.54 -0.06
CA CYS A 55 5.39 -3.23 -0.09
C CYS A 55 5.07 -3.75 1.32
N LEU A 56 3.83 -3.59 1.76
CA LEU A 56 3.32 -4.19 3.00
C LEU A 56 2.54 -5.46 2.65
N GLU A 57 2.94 -6.58 3.24
CA GLU A 57 2.35 -7.90 3.02
C GLU A 57 1.63 -8.36 4.30
N LEU A 58 0.36 -8.76 4.18
CA LEU A 58 -0.34 -9.50 5.24
C LEU A 58 -0.01 -10.98 5.11
N ARG A 59 0.78 -11.51 6.03
CA ARG A 59 1.14 -12.94 6.05
C ARG A 59 0.09 -13.76 6.80
N LEU A 60 -0.55 -14.67 6.09
CA LEU A 60 -1.40 -15.72 6.64
C LEU A 60 -0.57 -16.94 7.08
N PRO A 61 -1.07 -17.74 8.04
CA PRO A 61 -2.32 -17.56 8.79
C PRO A 61 -2.21 -16.60 9.97
N ASP A 62 -0.99 -16.20 10.36
CA ASP A 62 -0.72 -15.43 11.59
C ASP A 62 -1.15 -13.95 11.54
N TRP A 63 -1.68 -13.48 10.40
CA TRP A 63 -2.06 -12.09 10.12
C TRP A 63 -0.97 -11.06 10.43
N LYS A 64 0.30 -11.45 10.28
CA LYS A 64 1.44 -10.58 10.56
C LYS A 64 1.69 -9.64 9.40
N LEU A 65 1.75 -8.34 9.67
CA LEU A 65 2.16 -7.35 8.69
C LEU A 65 3.68 -7.41 8.53
N ARG A 66 4.15 -7.69 7.31
CA ARG A 66 5.56 -7.70 6.95
C ARG A 66 5.85 -6.58 5.97
N ARG A 67 6.88 -5.78 6.26
CA ARG A 67 7.41 -4.81 5.30
C ARG A 67 8.47 -5.47 4.41
N ARG A 68 8.36 -5.25 3.10
CA ARG A 68 9.41 -5.57 2.13
C ARG A 68 9.86 -4.31 1.42
N SER A 69 11.05 -3.82 1.75
CA SER A 69 11.66 -2.70 1.04
C SER A 69 12.11 -3.14 -0.35
N TRP A 70 11.92 -2.28 -1.34
CA TRP A 70 12.43 -2.46 -2.69
C TRP A 70 13.30 -1.26 -3.05
N PRO A 71 14.64 -1.41 -3.08
CA PRO A 71 15.48 -0.33 -3.52
C PRO A 71 15.20 -0.03 -5.00
N PRO A 72 15.34 1.23 -5.42
CA PRO A 72 15.25 1.57 -6.84
C PRO A 72 16.27 0.75 -7.64
N HIS A 73 15.82 0.11 -8.72
CA HIS A 73 16.71 -0.69 -9.56
C HIS A 73 17.79 0.21 -10.23
N PRO A 74 19.07 -0.17 -10.21
CA PRO A 74 20.18 0.72 -10.62
C PRO A 74 20.13 1.14 -12.09
N ARG A 75 19.49 0.33 -12.95
CA ARG A 75 19.32 0.65 -14.37
C ARG A 75 17.97 1.30 -14.71
N CYS A 76 17.09 1.49 -13.73
CA CYS A 76 15.79 2.09 -13.99
C CYS A 76 15.91 3.61 -14.12
N ARG A 77 15.31 4.18 -15.17
CA ARG A 77 15.30 5.61 -15.44
C ARG A 77 14.05 6.35 -14.93
N CYS A 78 13.19 5.69 -14.15
CA CYS A 78 11.94 6.27 -13.61
C CYS A 78 12.17 7.41 -12.61
N GLY A 79 13.39 7.62 -12.14
CA GLY A 79 13.73 8.70 -11.21
C GLY A 79 13.67 8.32 -9.73
N ALA A 80 13.21 7.11 -9.37
CA ALA A 80 13.17 6.64 -7.99
C ALA A 80 14.56 6.67 -7.30
N ALA A 81 15.64 6.37 -8.03
CA ALA A 81 17.00 6.48 -7.51
C ALA A 81 17.42 7.94 -7.18
N ARG A 82 16.84 8.94 -7.86
CA ARG A 82 17.08 10.35 -7.54
C ARG A 82 16.29 10.76 -6.30
N GLN A 83 15.05 10.30 -6.18
CA GLN A 83 14.18 10.57 -5.02
C GLN A 83 14.75 9.95 -3.74
N ALA A 84 15.22 8.70 -3.79
CA ALA A 84 15.83 8.01 -2.64
C ALA A 84 17.15 8.63 -2.15
N ARG A 85 17.80 9.50 -2.96
CA ARG A 85 19.02 10.23 -2.56
C ARG A 85 18.72 11.64 -2.01
N ALA A 86 17.50 12.13 -2.22
CA ALA A 86 17.09 13.49 -1.91
C ALA A 86 16.31 13.60 -0.58
N GLY A 87 15.83 12.47 -0.05
CA GLY A 87 15.37 12.34 1.34
C GLY A 87 16.47 11.75 2.20
#